data_AF-A0A1G8EXE8-F1
#
_entry.id   AF-A0A1G8EXE8-F1
#
_cell.length_a   1.000
_cell.length_b   1.000
_cell.length_c   1.000
_cell.angle_alpha   90.00
_cell.angle_beta   90.00
_cell.angle_gamma   90.00
#
_symmetry.space_group_name_H-M   'P 1'
#
loop_
_entity.id
_entity.type
_entity.pdbx_description
1 polymer ?
#
loop_
_entity_poly.entity_id
_entity_poly.type
_entity_poly.pdbx_seq_one_letter_code
_entity_poly.pdbx_strand_id
1 'polypeptide(L)'
;MSRQSYRIDLAGLTALQEALATAPRIAAEELVATTWEAELYLERELKERAPVGATNLLRGSIAARRPAVTGARVVGEVGTAVAHAVPVELGSKPHRPPVAPILDWVQARLGLSGVEGRSAAFAIAGAIARRGTEGQFVFRDVWAEREPAVRRLFGAMLTRIGRRIAAEGAR
;
A
#
# COMPACT_ATOMS: atom_id res chain seq x y z
N MET A 1 -8.58 -9.10 8.73
CA MET A 1 -7.82 -8.19 7.85
C MET A 1 -6.37 -8.21 8.32
N SER A 2 -5.41 -8.52 7.44
CA SER A 2 -3.98 -8.47 7.80
C SER A 2 -3.51 -7.03 7.72
N ARG A 3 -2.80 -6.54 8.75
CA ARG A 3 -2.25 -5.19 8.82
C ARG A 3 -0.73 -5.29 8.97
N GLN A 4 -0.01 -4.70 8.03
CA GLN A 4 1.43 -4.45 8.18
C GLN A 4 1.62 -3.01 8.68
N SER A 5 2.53 -2.83 9.64
CA SER A 5 2.82 -1.52 10.23
C SER A 5 4.30 -1.24 10.11
N TYR A 6 4.65 -0.08 9.57
CA TYR A 6 6.02 0.38 9.40
C TYR A 6 6.24 1.65 10.20
N ARG A 7 7.39 1.77 10.87
CA ARG A 7 7.79 2.97 11.61
C ARG A 7 8.90 3.67 10.83
N ILE A 8 8.73 4.97 10.63
CA ILE A 8 9.74 5.82 10.02
C ILE A 8 10.33 6.71 11.12
N ASP A 9 11.62 6.54 11.40
CA ASP A 9 12.35 7.45 12.28
C ASP A 9 12.92 8.61 11.45
N LEU A 10 12.42 9.82 11.66
CA LEU A 10 12.84 10.99 10.89
C LEU A 10 14.10 11.62 11.48
N ALA A 11 15.08 11.92 10.62
CA ALA A 11 16.11 12.89 10.99
C ALA A 11 15.43 14.26 11.16
N GLY A 12 15.72 14.97 12.26
CA GLY A 12 15.08 16.25 12.58
C GLY A 12 13.80 16.16 13.41
N LEU A 13 13.60 15.06 14.16
CA LEU A 13 12.48 14.93 15.11
C LEU A 13 12.42 16.11 16.10
N THR A 14 13.59 16.61 16.53
CA THR A 14 13.68 17.79 17.40
C THR A 14 13.06 19.03 16.75
N ALA A 15 13.37 19.30 15.47
CA ALA A 15 12.80 20.43 14.74
C ALA A 15 11.27 20.28 14.57
N LEU A 16 10.77 19.06 14.38
CA LEU A 16 9.33 18.80 14.34
C LEU A 16 8.68 19.02 15.71
N GLN A 17 9.32 18.57 16.80
CA GLN A 17 8.85 18.77 18.16
C GLN A 17 8.80 20.27 18.52
N GLU A 18 9.85 21.02 18.19
CA GLU A 18 9.90 22.46 18.36
C GLU A 18 8.81 23.16 17.56
N ALA A 19 8.60 22.77 16.30
CA ALA A 19 7.53 23.31 15.47
C ALA A 19 6.13 22.97 16.02
N LEU A 20 5.93 21.76 16.56
CA LEU A 20 4.67 21.38 17.21
C LEU A 20 4.43 22.20 18.49
N ALA A 21 5.48 22.58 19.22
CA ALA A 21 5.36 23.41 20.41
C ALA A 21 5.12 24.90 20.08
N THR A 22 5.80 25.43 19.07
CA THR A 22 5.81 26.87 18.74
C THR A 22 4.76 27.26 17.71
N ALA A 23 4.47 26.39 16.75
CA ALA A 23 3.51 26.61 15.67
C ALA A 23 2.69 25.34 15.38
N PRO A 24 1.91 24.83 16.37
CA PRO A 24 1.21 23.55 16.29
C PRO A 24 0.31 23.42 15.06
N ARG A 25 -0.36 24.50 14.66
CA ARG A 25 -1.22 24.53 13.47
C ARG A 25 -0.44 24.26 12.19
N ILE A 26 0.67 24.99 11.97
CA ILE A 26 1.53 24.83 10.78
C ILE A 26 2.10 23.42 10.73
N ALA A 27 2.65 22.95 11.86
CA ALA A 27 3.24 21.62 11.94
C ALA A 27 2.21 20.52 11.66
N ALA A 28 0.99 20.61 12.22
CA ALA A 28 -0.08 19.65 11.97
C ALA A 28 -0.55 19.64 10.50
N GLU A 29 -0.74 20.82 9.90
CA GLU A 29 -1.13 20.95 8.50
C GLU A 29 -0.09 20.31 7.56
N GLU A 30 1.20 20.64 7.75
CA GLU A 30 2.29 20.08 6.95
C GLU A 30 2.44 18.57 7.15
N LEU A 31 2.23 18.07 8.38
CA LEU A 31 2.31 16.64 8.68
C LEU A 31 1.20 15.85 8.00
N VAL A 32 -0.04 16.36 8.03
CA VAL A 32 -1.18 15.76 7.32
C VAL A 32 -0.97 15.82 5.81
N ALA A 33 -0.57 16.98 5.27
CA ALA A 33 -0.33 17.14 3.84
C ALA A 33 0.76 16.20 3.32
N THR A 34 1.87 16.07 4.06
CA THR A 34 3.00 15.21 3.67
C THR A 34 2.66 13.73 3.81
N THR A 35 1.87 13.36 4.82
CA THR A 35 1.38 11.98 4.96
C THR A 35 0.49 11.64 3.76
N TRP A 36 -0.43 12.53 3.38
CA TRP A 36 -1.28 12.34 2.21
C TRP A 36 -0.48 12.23 0.91
N GLU A 37 0.55 13.07 0.73
CA GLU A 37 1.47 12.99 -0.41
C GLU A 37 2.19 11.62 -0.46
N ALA A 38 2.70 11.14 0.68
CA ALA A 38 3.35 9.85 0.77
C ALA A 38 2.39 8.69 0.47
N GLU A 39 1.15 8.76 0.93
CA GLU A 39 0.13 7.74 0.67
C GLU A 39 -0.25 7.67 -0.81
N LEU A 40 -0.47 8.82 -1.46
CA LEU A 40 -0.77 8.88 -2.89
C LEU A 40 0.41 8.37 -3.73
N TYR A 41 1.64 8.70 -3.32
CA TYR A 41 2.84 8.17 -3.95
C TYR A 41 2.89 6.63 -3.84
N LEU A 42 2.68 6.08 -2.64
CA LEU A 42 2.67 4.63 -2.43
C LEU A 42 1.51 3.94 -3.16
N GLU A 43 0.32 4.53 -3.21
CA GLU A 43 -0.81 4.01 -3.96
C GLU A 43 -0.44 3.81 -5.44
N ARG A 44 0.20 4.82 -6.06
CA ARG A 44 0.67 4.73 -7.45
C ARG A 44 1.65 3.56 -7.62
N GLU A 45 2.69 3.49 -6.79
CA GLU A 45 3.73 2.46 -6.87
C GLU A 45 3.15 1.05 -6.69
N LEU A 46 2.21 0.90 -5.75
CA LEU A 46 1.49 -0.36 -5.53
C LEU A 46 0.64 -0.73 -6.76
N LYS A 47 -0.07 0.22 -7.36
CA LYS A 47 -0.89 -0.02 -8.55
C LYS A 47 -0.06 -0.43 -9.76
N GLU A 48 1.09 0.19 -9.96
CA GLU A 48 1.99 -0.14 -11.08
C GLU A 48 2.51 -1.57 -10.99
N ARG A 49 2.79 -2.07 -9.78
CA ARG A 49 3.36 -3.40 -9.55
C ARG A 49 2.35 -4.49 -9.24
N ALA A 50 1.16 -4.13 -8.77
CA ALA A 50 0.15 -5.12 -8.36
C ALA A 50 -0.20 -6.06 -9.52
N PRO A 51 -0.32 -7.38 -9.29
CA PRO A 51 -0.67 -8.32 -10.33
C PRO A 51 -2.09 -8.07 -10.86
N VAL A 52 -2.29 -8.27 -12.17
CA VAL A 52 -3.61 -8.20 -12.79
C VAL A 52 -4.26 -9.59 -12.73
N GLY A 53 -5.37 -9.72 -12.00
CA GLY A 53 -6.23 -10.91 -12.08
C GLY A 53 -7.13 -10.87 -13.33
N ALA A 54 -8.08 -11.79 -13.43
CA ALA A 54 -9.04 -11.81 -14.54
C ALA A 54 -9.83 -10.49 -14.70
N THR A 55 -10.12 -9.82 -13.59
CA THR A 55 -11.01 -8.65 -13.53
C THR A 55 -10.30 -7.33 -13.20
N ASN A 56 -8.97 -7.34 -13.04
CA ASN A 56 -8.22 -6.18 -12.52
C ASN A 56 -8.67 -5.67 -11.12
N LEU A 57 -9.52 -6.43 -10.41
CA LEU A 57 -10.16 -5.98 -9.17
C LEU A 57 -9.16 -5.59 -8.07
N LEU A 58 -8.12 -6.41 -7.85
CA LEU A 58 -7.12 -6.13 -6.82
C LEU A 58 -6.43 -4.78 -7.08
N ARG A 59 -5.78 -4.62 -8.24
CA ARG A 59 -5.09 -3.39 -8.61
C ARG A 59 -6.00 -2.17 -8.58
N GLY A 60 -7.21 -2.28 -9.13
CA GLY A 60 -8.19 -1.20 -9.14
C GLY A 60 -8.69 -0.79 -7.74
N SER A 61 -8.66 -1.72 -6.78
CA SER A 61 -9.13 -1.50 -5.40
C SER A 61 -8.09 -0.95 -4.44
N ILE A 62 -6.81 -0.86 -4.84
CA ILE A 62 -5.77 -0.27 -4.01
C ILE A 62 -6.05 1.23 -3.91
N ALA A 63 -6.11 1.76 -2.69
CA ALA A 63 -6.40 3.16 -2.45
C ALA A 63 -5.68 3.65 -1.19
N ALA A 64 -5.19 4.87 -1.25
CA ALA A 64 -4.85 5.68 -0.10
C ALA A 64 -6.12 6.13 0.61
N ARG A 65 -6.09 6.15 1.93
CA ARG A 65 -7.14 6.73 2.78
C ARG A 65 -6.64 8.06 3.29
N ARG A 66 -7.54 9.03 3.46
CA ARG A 66 -7.17 10.32 4.05
C ARG A 66 -6.49 10.07 5.42
N PRO A 67 -5.38 10.76 5.74
CA PRO A 67 -4.70 10.59 7.01
C PRO A 67 -5.66 10.79 8.18
N ALA A 68 -5.66 9.86 9.12
CA ALA A 68 -6.38 9.99 10.36
C ALA A 68 -5.53 10.81 11.35
N VAL A 69 -6.14 11.82 11.96
CA VAL A 69 -5.50 12.65 13.00
C VAL A 69 -6.14 12.32 14.34
N THR A 70 -5.32 11.99 15.35
CA THR A 70 -5.79 11.72 16.71
C THR A 70 -4.80 12.32 17.70
N GLY A 71 -5.15 13.47 18.26
CA GLY A 71 -4.20 14.28 19.05
C GLY A 71 -2.98 14.66 18.22
N ALA A 72 -1.77 14.39 18.74
CA ALA A 72 -0.51 14.63 18.03
C ALA A 72 -0.11 13.51 17.05
N ARG A 73 -0.96 12.49 16.83
CA ARG A 73 -0.68 11.37 15.93
C ARG A 73 -1.37 11.58 14.59
N VAL A 74 -0.59 11.48 13.51
CA VAL A 74 -1.08 11.36 12.14
C VAL A 74 -0.78 9.95 11.65
N VAL A 75 -1.80 9.24 11.17
CA VAL A 75 -1.70 7.87 10.66
C VAL A 75 -2.14 7.86 9.21
N GLY A 76 -1.24 7.40 8.34
CA GLY A 76 -1.58 7.08 6.95
C GLY A 76 -1.86 5.59 6.75
N GLU A 77 -2.77 5.27 5.84
CA GLU A 77 -3.14 3.93 5.39
C GLU A 77 -3.29 3.87 3.87
N VAL A 78 -2.55 2.95 3.24
CA VAL A 78 -2.74 2.56 1.84
C VAL A 78 -3.00 1.06 1.80
N GLY A 79 -4.03 0.63 1.08
CA GLY A 79 -4.39 -0.77 1.04
C GLY A 79 -5.60 -1.08 0.17
N THR A 80 -6.14 -2.28 0.33
CA THR A 80 -7.33 -2.75 -0.37
C THR A 80 -8.26 -3.46 0.61
N ALA A 81 -9.57 -3.34 0.37
CA ALA A 81 -10.59 -4.09 1.09
C ALA A 81 -10.86 -5.49 0.48
N VAL A 82 -10.20 -5.83 -0.63
CA VAL A 82 -10.43 -7.09 -1.35
C VAL A 82 -9.83 -8.25 -0.57
N ALA A 83 -10.67 -9.18 -0.11
CA ALA A 83 -10.25 -10.27 0.78
C ALA A 83 -9.17 -11.18 0.17
N HIS A 84 -9.23 -11.45 -1.14
CA HIS A 84 -8.24 -12.28 -1.83
C HIS A 84 -6.88 -11.59 -2.00
N ALA A 85 -6.72 -10.30 -1.64
CA ALA A 85 -5.43 -9.63 -1.64
C ALA A 85 -4.44 -10.29 -0.68
N VAL A 86 -4.91 -10.80 0.46
CA VAL A 86 -4.05 -11.42 1.48
C VAL A 86 -3.32 -12.66 0.94
N PRO A 87 -3.99 -13.66 0.35
CA PRO A 87 -3.30 -14.81 -0.23
C PRO A 87 -2.48 -14.48 -1.49
N VAL A 88 -2.77 -13.37 -2.19
CA VAL A 88 -1.92 -12.87 -3.27
C VAL A 88 -0.62 -12.28 -2.72
N GLU A 89 -0.71 -11.48 -1.66
CA GLU A 89 0.45 -10.82 -1.04
C GLU A 89 1.34 -11.82 -0.30
N LEU A 90 0.75 -12.66 0.55
CA LEU A 90 1.48 -13.50 1.50
C LEU A 90 1.54 -14.98 1.10
N GLY A 91 0.84 -15.35 0.04
CA GLY A 91 0.64 -16.75 -0.31
C GLY A 91 -0.45 -17.39 0.53
N SER A 92 -0.70 -18.67 0.28
CA SER A 92 -1.71 -19.45 1.00
C SER A 92 -1.17 -20.84 1.32
N LYS A 93 -1.63 -21.41 2.43
CA LYS A 93 -1.41 -22.82 2.73
C LYS A 93 -2.18 -23.70 1.74
N PRO A 94 -1.80 -24.98 1.56
CA PRO A 94 -2.57 -25.93 0.80
C PRO A 94 -4.05 -25.95 1.22
N HIS A 95 -4.95 -25.74 0.26
CA HIS A 95 -6.41 -25.73 0.48
C HIS A 95 -7.12 -26.05 -0.84
N ARG A 96 -8.40 -26.42 -0.81
CA ARG A 96 -9.18 -26.68 -2.04
C ARG A 96 -9.85 -25.38 -2.53
N PRO A 97 -9.32 -24.69 -3.55
CA PRO A 97 -9.95 -23.48 -4.06
C PRO A 97 -11.17 -23.81 -4.93
N PRO A 98 -12.14 -22.89 -5.06
CA PRO A 98 -13.18 -22.99 -6.08
C PRO A 98 -12.55 -22.91 -7.49
N VAL A 99 -13.02 -23.75 -8.41
CA VAL A 99 -12.45 -23.84 -9.77
C VAL A 99 -12.89 -22.69 -10.67
N ALA A 100 -14.10 -22.15 -10.48
CA ALA A 100 -14.64 -21.10 -11.36
C ALA A 100 -13.74 -19.84 -11.44
N PRO A 101 -13.28 -19.24 -10.31
CA PRO A 101 -12.35 -18.11 -10.39
C PRO A 101 -11.01 -18.43 -11.06
N ILE A 102 -10.56 -19.69 -10.98
CA ILE A 102 -9.33 -20.14 -11.64
C ILE A 102 -9.57 -20.26 -13.15
N LEU A 103 -10.74 -20.73 -13.57
CA LEU A 103 -11.10 -20.78 -14.99
C LEU A 103 -11.15 -19.38 -15.60
N ASP A 104 -11.76 -18.41 -14.90
CA ASP A 104 -11.78 -17.01 -15.36
C ASP A 104 -10.37 -16.46 -15.53
N TRP A 105 -9.47 -16.77 -14.58
CA TRP A 105 -8.07 -16.39 -14.67
C TRP A 105 -7.34 -17.10 -15.83
N VAL A 106 -7.56 -18.39 -16.03
CA VAL A 106 -6.98 -19.17 -17.14
C VAL A 106 -7.41 -18.60 -18.48
N GLN A 107 -8.68 -18.25 -18.63
CA GLN A 107 -9.21 -17.63 -19.85
C GLN A 107 -8.56 -16.25 -20.07
N ALA A 108 -8.53 -15.42 -19.04
CA ALA A 108 -7.99 -14.07 -19.14
C ALA A 108 -6.46 -14.02 -19.34
N ARG A 109 -5.71 -14.96 -18.77
CA ARG A 109 -4.24 -14.94 -18.78
C ARG A 109 -3.60 -15.87 -19.78
N LEU A 110 -4.20 -17.03 -20.02
CA LEU A 110 -3.64 -18.05 -20.91
C LEU A 110 -4.40 -18.14 -22.23
N GLY A 111 -5.55 -17.46 -22.36
CA GLY A 111 -6.40 -17.52 -23.57
C GLY A 111 -7.07 -18.88 -23.79
N LEU A 112 -6.98 -19.80 -22.83
CA LEU A 112 -7.53 -21.15 -22.94
C LEU A 112 -9.02 -21.15 -22.60
N SER A 113 -9.84 -21.77 -23.46
CA SER A 113 -11.29 -21.84 -23.29
C SER A 113 -11.82 -23.27 -23.43
N GLY A 114 -13.14 -23.47 -23.30
CA GLY A 114 -13.76 -24.77 -23.51
C GLY A 114 -13.24 -25.87 -22.58
N VAL A 115 -12.97 -27.05 -23.15
CA VAL A 115 -12.46 -28.22 -22.41
C VAL A 115 -11.03 -27.97 -21.91
N GLU A 116 -10.18 -27.35 -22.73
CA GLU A 116 -8.77 -27.09 -22.38
C GLU A 116 -8.65 -26.13 -21.19
N GLY A 117 -9.41 -25.03 -21.20
CA GLY A 117 -9.44 -24.09 -20.08
C GLY A 117 -9.92 -24.73 -18.78
N ARG A 118 -10.95 -25.59 -18.84
CA ARG A 118 -11.42 -26.34 -17.66
C ARG A 118 -10.37 -27.31 -17.13
N SER A 119 -9.72 -28.08 -18.01
CA SER A 119 -8.65 -29.00 -17.63
C SER A 119 -7.49 -28.29 -16.94
N ALA A 120 -7.05 -27.15 -17.50
CA ALA A 120 -6.03 -26.31 -16.89
C ALA A 120 -6.46 -25.79 -15.50
N ALA A 121 -7.71 -25.33 -15.37
CA ALA A 121 -8.23 -24.84 -14.10
C ALA A 121 -8.25 -25.92 -13.00
N PHE A 122 -8.67 -27.15 -13.33
CA PHE A 122 -8.61 -28.29 -12.40
C PHE A 122 -7.17 -28.67 -12.02
N ALA A 123 -6.25 -28.66 -12.98
CA ALA A 123 -4.83 -28.93 -12.71
C ALA A 123 -4.22 -27.90 -11.75
N ILE A 124 -4.50 -26.61 -11.97
CA ILE A 124 -4.07 -25.52 -11.08
C ILE A 124 -4.71 -25.67 -9.70
N ALA A 125 -6.03 -25.93 -9.62
CA ALA A 125 -6.71 -26.16 -8.35
C ALA A 125 -6.08 -27.33 -7.57
N GLY A 126 -5.71 -28.42 -8.25
CA GLY A 126 -5.01 -29.56 -7.65
C GLY A 126 -3.58 -29.24 -7.21
N ALA A 127 -2.88 -28.35 -7.91
CA ALA A 127 -1.57 -27.86 -7.48
C ALA A 127 -1.68 -27.03 -6.20
N ILE A 128 -2.63 -26.08 -6.16
CA ILE A 128 -2.92 -25.26 -4.96
C ILE A 128 -3.35 -26.14 -3.79
N ALA A 129 -4.17 -27.18 -4.03
CA ALA A 129 -4.59 -28.11 -3.00
C ALA A 129 -3.44 -28.91 -2.36
N ARG A 130 -2.34 -29.13 -3.09
CA ARG A 130 -1.18 -29.86 -2.59
C ARG A 130 -0.12 -28.96 -1.97
N ARG A 131 0.08 -27.76 -2.53
CA ARG A 131 1.25 -26.92 -2.22
C ARG A 131 0.88 -25.53 -1.68
N GLY A 132 -0.35 -25.09 -1.87
CA GLY A 132 -0.75 -23.71 -1.61
C GLY A 132 -0.30 -22.77 -2.74
N THR A 133 -0.15 -21.50 -2.40
CA THR A 133 0.36 -20.46 -3.33
C THR A 133 1.53 -19.72 -2.69
N GLU A 134 2.49 -19.30 -3.52
CA GLU A 134 3.55 -18.38 -3.12
C GLU A 134 3.03 -16.94 -3.11
N GLY A 135 3.47 -16.14 -2.13
CA GLY A 135 3.14 -14.73 -2.04
C GLY A 135 3.90 -13.90 -3.07
N GLN A 136 3.25 -12.88 -3.62
CA GLN A 136 3.86 -11.91 -4.52
C GLN A 136 4.58 -10.77 -3.78
N PHE A 137 4.27 -10.60 -2.48
CA PHE A 137 4.91 -9.64 -1.58
C PHE A 137 5.03 -8.20 -2.11
N VAL A 138 4.07 -7.75 -2.93
CA VAL A 138 4.10 -6.44 -3.58
C VAL A 138 4.09 -5.32 -2.55
N PHE A 139 3.28 -5.42 -1.49
CA PHE A 139 3.24 -4.38 -0.45
C PHE A 139 4.55 -4.31 0.32
N ARG A 140 5.09 -5.48 0.70
CA ARG A 140 6.39 -5.58 1.36
C ARG A 140 7.51 -4.96 0.52
N ASP A 141 7.58 -5.35 -0.75
CA ASP A 141 8.68 -5.00 -1.64
C ASP A 141 8.61 -3.53 -2.06
N VAL A 142 7.41 -3.02 -2.36
CA VAL A 142 7.21 -1.58 -2.61
C VAL A 142 7.63 -0.77 -1.39
N TRP A 143 7.22 -1.17 -0.18
CA TRP A 143 7.65 -0.46 1.02
C TRP A 143 9.17 -0.45 1.15
N ALA A 144 9.80 -1.63 1.10
CA ALA A 144 11.24 -1.77 1.26
C ALA A 144 12.04 -0.91 0.26
N GLU A 145 11.58 -0.83 -0.99
CA GLU A 145 12.24 -0.04 -2.02
C GLU A 145 11.93 1.46 -1.95
N ARG A 146 10.73 1.84 -1.51
CA ARG A 146 10.23 3.23 -1.58
C ARG A 146 10.30 3.98 -0.26
N GLU A 147 10.58 3.30 0.85
CA GLU A 147 10.79 3.93 2.15
C GLU A 147 11.78 5.12 2.09
N PRO A 148 12.93 5.05 1.38
CA PRO A 148 13.83 6.21 1.27
C PRO A 148 13.19 7.43 0.59
N ALA A 149 12.29 7.21 -0.38
CA ALA A 149 11.56 8.31 -1.03
C ALA A 149 10.54 8.94 -0.08
N VAL A 150 9.80 8.12 0.67
CA VAL A 150 8.87 8.60 1.71
C VAL A 150 9.63 9.42 2.76
N ARG A 151 10.78 8.95 3.23
CA ARG A 151 11.65 9.69 4.17
C ARG A 151 12.06 11.06 3.63
N ARG A 152 12.36 11.17 2.32
CA ARG A 152 12.69 12.46 1.69
C ARG A 152 11.50 13.43 1.69
N LEU A 153 10.27 12.95 1.50
CA LEU A 153 9.07 13.79 1.59
C LEU A 153 8.95 14.44 2.98
N PHE A 154 9.13 13.64 4.03
CA PHE A 154 9.13 14.14 5.41
C PHE A 154 10.34 15.04 5.74
N GLY A 155 11.50 14.80 5.13
CA GLY A 155 12.63 15.74 5.23
C GLY A 155 12.31 17.11 4.60
N ALA A 156 11.67 17.11 3.42
CA ALA A 156 11.23 18.33 2.74
C ALA A 156 10.15 19.08 3.53
N MET A 157 9.25 18.35 4.20
CA MET A 157 8.25 18.90 5.11
C MET A 157 8.87 19.79 6.21
N LEU A 158 9.94 19.34 6.86
CA LEU A 158 10.61 20.13 7.90
C LEU A 158 11.12 21.48 7.35
N THR A 159 11.63 21.47 6.12
CA THR A 159 12.05 22.70 5.43
C THR A 159 10.86 23.63 5.15
N ARG A 160 9.70 23.07 4.74
CA ARG A 160 8.47 23.85 4.52
C ARG A 160 7.94 24.47 5.81
N ILE A 161 7.92 23.71 6.91
CA ILE A 161 7.51 24.17 8.23
C ILE A 161 8.34 25.39 8.65
N GLY A 162 9.67 25.29 8.59
CA GLY A 162 10.56 26.39 8.98
C GLY A 162 10.32 27.67 8.16
N ARG A 163 10.11 27.53 6.85
CA ARG A 163 9.78 28.66 5.96
C ARG A 163 8.44 29.31 6.33
N ARG A 164 7.42 28.51 6.64
CA ARG A 164 6.09 29.02 7.00
C ARG A 164 6.09 29.75 8.34
N ILE A 165 6.81 29.22 9.34
CA ILE A 165 6.97 29.87 10.65
C ILE A 165 7.66 31.22 10.49
N ALA A 166 8.76 31.28 9.73
CA ALA A 166 9.48 32.53 9.48
C ALA A 166 8.59 33.57 8.75
N ALA A 167 7.75 33.13 7.83
CA ALA A 167 6.85 34.01 7.08
C ALA A 167 5.68 34.57 7.93
N GLU A 168 5.17 33.80 8.91
CA GLU A 168 4.12 34.26 9.83
C GLU A 168 4.69 35.20 10.91
N GLY A 169 5.92 34.97 11.38
CA GLY A 169 6.57 35.85 12.36
C GLY A 169 7.09 37.18 11.81
N ALA A 170 7.17 37.34 10.49
CA ALA A 170 7.58 38.57 9.82
C ALA A 170 6.41 39.53 9.50
N ARG A 171 5.18 39.17 9.89
CA ARG A 171 3.95 39.98 9.76
C ARG A 171 3.55 40.55 11.10
#